data_AF-A0A8J4DPQ6-F1
#
_entry.id   AF-A0A8J4DPQ6-F1
#
_cell.length_a   1.000
_cell.length_b   1.000
_cell.length_c   1.000
_cell.angle_alpha   90.00
_cell.angle_beta   90.00
_cell.angle_gamma   90.00
#
_symmetry.space_group_name_H-M   'P 1'
#
loop_
_entity.id
_entity.type
_entity.pdbx_description
1 polymer ?
#
loop_
_entity_poly.entity_id
_entity_poly.type
_entity_poly.pdbx_seq_one_letter_code
_entity_poly.pdbx_strand_id
1 'polypeptide(L)' 'MGMQKFMVNPAEVPDDYPPIDPGEPIPDDPGELLPDTPDTLPPAPHEPGRGPGDPGGVPEPA' A
#
# COMPACT_ATOMS: atom_id res chain seq x y z
N MET A 1 -6.64 -28.31 0.37
CA MET A 1 -5.87 -27.66 -0.71
C MET A 1 -5.59 -26.24 -0.29
N GLY A 2 -4.34 -25.92 0.06
CA GLY A 2 -3.94 -24.58 0.50
C GLY A 2 -3.73 -23.66 -0.70
N MET A 3 -4.13 -22.40 -0.54
CA MET A 3 -3.92 -21.36 -1.54
C MET A 3 -2.42 -21.09 -1.61
N GLN A 4 -1.80 -21.57 -2.69
CA GLN A 4 -0.42 -21.26 -3.01
C GLN A 4 -0.35 -19.74 -3.24
N LYS A 5 0.11 -18.98 -2.23
CA LYS A 5 0.60 -17.62 -2.48
C LYS A 5 1.64 -17.78 -3.58
N PHE A 6 1.40 -17.19 -4.74
CA PHE A 6 2.43 -17.01 -5.75
C PHE A 6 3.49 -16.11 -5.11
N MET A 7 4.43 -16.72 -4.41
CA MET A 7 5.66 -16.07 -4.01
C MET A 7 6.45 -15.96 -5.30
N VAL A 8 6.31 -14.82 -5.99
CA VAL A 8 7.18 -14.50 -7.12
C VAL A 8 8.58 -14.48 -6.54
N ASN A 9 9.41 -15.44 -6.95
CA ASN A 9 10.80 -15.46 -6.55
C ASN A 9 11.44 -14.21 -7.16
N PRO A 10 11.99 -13.27 -6.37
CA PRO A 10 12.61 -12.07 -6.92
C PRO A 10 13.80 -12.38 -7.84
N ALA A 11 14.33 -13.62 -7.82
CA ALA A 11 15.34 -14.09 -8.75
C ALA A 11 14.79 -14.55 -10.12
N GLU A 12 13.47 -14.70 -10.26
CA GLU A 12 12.79 -15.08 -11.52
C GLU A 12 12.09 -13.89 -12.20
N VAL A 13 12.15 -12.73 -11.56
CA VAL A 13 11.73 -11.42 -12.09
C VAL A 13 12.74 -11.07 -13.19
N PRO A 14 12.38 -11.10 -14.49
CA PRO A 14 13.32 -10.78 -15.56
C PRO A 14 13.93 -9.39 -15.31
N ASP A 15 15.26 -9.25 -15.41
CA ASP A 15 15.90 -7.94 -15.27
C ASP A 15 15.34 -6.91 -16.30
N ASP A 16 14.77 -7.40 -17.40
CA ASP A 16 14.12 -6.61 -18.44
C ASP A 16 12.59 -6.56 -18.23
N TYR A 17 12.14 -5.80 -17.23
CA TYR A 17 10.78 -5.26 -17.32
C TYR A 17 10.81 -4.06 -18.28
N PRO A 18 9.86 -4.00 -19.24
CA PRO A 18 9.70 -2.76 -19.99
C PRO A 18 9.39 -1.62 -19.00
N PRO A 19 9.89 -0.41 -19.24
CA PRO A 19 9.49 0.75 -18.45
C PRO A 19 7.96 0.87 -18.49
N ILE A 20 7.35 1.11 -17.33
CA ILE A 20 5.92 1.36 -17.23
C ILE A 20 5.57 2.58 -18.09
N ASP A 21 4.65 2.42 -19.04
CA ASP A 21 4.17 3.52 -19.89
C ASP A 21 3.18 4.38 -19.09
N PRO A 22 3.49 5.66 -18.78
CA PRO A 22 2.58 6.54 -18.05
C PRO A 22 1.35 6.97 -18.87
N GLY A 23 1.36 6.73 -20.18
CA GLY A 23 0.26 7.00 -21.11
C GLY A 23 -0.72 5.84 -21.25
N GLU A 24 -0.38 4.64 -20.77
CA GLU A 24 -1.35 3.57 -20.61
C GLU A 24 -2.38 3.94 -19.52
N PRO A 25 -3.66 3.59 -19.71
CA PRO A 25 -4.64 3.75 -18.64
C PRO A 25 -4.16 2.98 -17.42
N ILE A 26 -4.25 3.61 -16.24
CA ILE A 26 -4.09 2.89 -14.97
C ILE A 26 -5.09 1.73 -15.02
N PRO A 27 -4.66 0.47 -14.81
CA PRO A 27 -5.60 -0.65 -14.69
C PRO A 27 -6.66 -0.29 -13.65
N ASP A 28 -7.93 -0.23 -14.09
CA ASP A 28 -9.03 0.32 -13.29
C ASP A 28 -9.35 -0.49 -12.02
N ASP A 29 -8.82 -1.71 -11.91
CA ASP A 29 -9.14 -2.60 -10.80
C ASP A 29 -7.90 -3.43 -10.38
N PRO A 30 -7.45 -3.36 -9.12
CA PRO A 30 -6.45 -4.29 -8.57
C PRO A 30 -6.92 -5.76 -8.55
N GLY A 31 -8.15 -6.03 -9.00
CA GLY A 31 -8.77 -7.34 -9.10
C GLY A 31 -9.73 -7.56 -7.93
N GLU A 32 -10.69 -8.47 -8.13
CA GLU A 32 -11.61 -8.90 -7.08
C GLU A 32 -10.84 -9.35 -5.84
N LEU A 33 -11.18 -8.75 -4.69
CA LEU A 33 -10.61 -9.16 -3.42
C LEU A 33 -10.93 -10.64 -3.17
N LEU A 34 -10.03 -11.35 -2.48
CA LEU A 34 -10.32 -12.73 -2.09
C LEU A 34 -11.63 -12.77 -1.29
N PRO A 35 -12.45 -13.84 -1.37
CA PRO A 35 -13.75 -13.91 -0.68
C PRO A 35 -13.70 -13.68 0.84
N ASP A 36 -12.54 -13.95 1.45
CA ASP A 36 -12.28 -13.75 2.88
C ASP A 36 -11.66 -12.37 3.21
N THR A 37 -11.46 -11.51 2.21
CA THR A 37 -10.95 -10.16 2.43
C THR A 37 -12.06 -9.30 2.99
N PRO A 38 -11.83 -8.58 4.10
CA PRO A 38 -12.85 -7.70 4.66
C PRO A 38 -13.15 -6.54 3.70
N ASP A 39 -14.43 -6.19 3.55
CA ASP A 39 -14.90 -5.07 2.73
C ASP A 39 -14.34 -3.72 3.18
N THR A 40 -14.00 -3.61 4.47
CA THR A 40 -13.48 -2.39 5.08
C THR A 40 -12.09 -2.63 5.64
N LEU A 41 -11.20 -1.65 5.42
CA LEU A 41 -9.89 -1.65 6.06
C LEU A 41 -10.03 -1.65 7.60
N PRO A 42 -9.11 -2.33 8.32
CA PRO A 42 -9.05 -2.20 9.77
C PRO A 42 -8.77 -0.73 10.16
N PRO A 43 -9.13 -0.34 11.40
CA PRO A 43 -8.79 0.98 11.92
C PRO A 43 -7.29 1.24 11.81
N ALA A 44 -6.92 2.49 11.53
CA ALA A 44 -5.52 2.90 11.54
C ALA A 44 -4.91 2.65 12.95
N PRO A 45 -3.64 2.24 13.04
CA PRO A 45 -2.94 2.19 14.31
C PRO A 45 -2.99 3.57 15.00
N HIS A 46 -3.01 3.56 16.33
CA HIS A 46 -2.86 4.80 17.08
C HIS A 46 -1.50 5.41 16.80
N GLU A 47 -1.47 6.67 16.38
CA GLU A 47 -0.23 7.43 16.36
C GLU A 47 0.33 7.48 17.79
N PRO A 48 1.64 7.26 17.98
CA PRO A 48 2.28 7.62 19.22
C PRO A 48 1.95 9.07 19.53
N GLY A 49 1.37 9.35 20.70
CA GLY A 49 1.14 10.72 21.12
C GLY A 49 2.44 11.50 21.06
N ARG A 50 2.38 12.74 20.54
CA ARG A 50 3.52 13.66 20.57
C ARG A 50 4.12 13.66 21.98
N GLY A 51 5.40 13.31 22.07
CA GLY A 51 6.13 13.49 23.32
C GLY A 51 6.10 14.96 23.74
N PRO A 52 6.30 15.27 25.03
CA PRO A 52 6.43 16.66 25.46
C PRO A 52 7.55 17.35 24.65
N GLY A 53 7.18 18.37 23.87
CA GLY A 53 8.09 19.16 23.03
C GLY A 53 8.04 18.91 21.52
N ASP A 54 7.04 18.21 20.99
CA ASP A 54 6.94 18.00 19.54
C ASP A 54 6.74 19.32 18.75
N PRO A 55 7.70 19.71 17.89
CA PRO A 55 7.78 21.02 17.24
C PRO A 55 6.97 21.12 15.93
N GLY A 56 6.17 20.11 15.57
CA GLY A 56 5.46 20.08 14.29
C GLY A 56 4.12 20.83 14.27
N GLY A 57 3.89 21.75 15.22
CA GLY A 57 2.68 22.59 15.22
C GLY A 57 2.90 23.82 14.36
N VAL A 58 2.11 24.01 13.30
CA VAL A 58 2.01 25.33 12.66
C VAL A 58 1.55 26.33 13.72
N PRO A 59 2.21 27.49 13.89
CA PRO A 59 1.71 28.52 14.81
C PRO A 59 0.34 29.00 14.35
N GLU A 60 -0.63 29.10 15.26
CA GLU A 60 -1.91 29.74 14.94
C GLU A 60 -1.67 31.24 14.64
N PRO A 61 -2.36 31.81 13.64
CA PRO A 61 -2.20 33.22 13.30
C PRO A 61 -2.69 34.12 14.44
N ALA A 62 -2.00 35.26 14.61
CA ALA A 62 -2.22 36.25 15.66
C ALA A 62 -3.51 37.06 15.51
#